data_AF-A0A3E2CLQ0-F1
#
_entry.id   AF-A0A3E2CLQ0-F1
#
_cell.length_a   1.000
_cell.length_b   1.000
_cell.length_c   1.000
_cell.angle_alpha   90.00
_cell.angle_beta   90.00
_cell.angle_gamma   90.00
#
_symmetry.space_group_name_H-M   'P 1'
#
loop_
_entity.id
_entity.type
_entity.pdbx_description
1 polymer ?
#
loop_
_entity_poly.entity_id
_entity_poly.type
_entity_poly.pdbx_seq_one_letter_code
_entity_poly.pdbx_strand_id
1 'polypeptide(L)'
;TLIKMVEAGQINLELHPMSFLNRFSSDQYSYRVSGGIAYIASHDNDPKHLLKFINSIFSERFQPEEGDGYQATPNKALIDLAEDAGVADKIANEAFNLHYVKWQEVINENTPEEKALWNVSGSNKGAMTTPTVTINGKLVDLNAASEKQMDPLEAILKSLGIDKKYVGKSGHMPKVTYKSKPLEL
;
A
#
# COMPACT_ATOMS: atom_id res chain seq x y z
N THR A 1 1.90 12.17 -0.39
CA THR A 1 1.97 12.61 -1.79
C THR A 1 0.87 12.03 -2.66
N LEU A 2 0.74 10.71 -2.76
CA LEU A 2 -0.26 10.05 -3.62
C LEU A 2 -1.70 10.48 -3.32
N ILE A 3 -2.05 10.72 -2.04
CA ILE A 3 -3.35 11.28 -1.64
C ILE A 3 -3.67 12.57 -2.40
N LYS A 4 -2.72 13.50 -2.50
CA LYS A 4 -2.91 14.77 -3.23
C LYS A 4 -3.17 14.53 -4.72
N MET A 5 -2.56 13.49 -5.30
CA MET A 5 -2.76 13.13 -6.71
C MET A 5 -4.15 12.53 -6.93
N VAL A 6 -4.63 11.69 -6.02
CA VAL A 6 -6.01 11.18 -6.02
C VAL A 6 -7.00 12.35 -5.93
N GLU A 7 -6.82 13.26 -4.97
CA GLU A 7 -7.69 14.44 -4.79
C GLU A 7 -7.70 15.37 -6.01
N ALA A 8 -6.58 15.49 -6.71
CA ALA A 8 -6.47 16.28 -7.94
C ALA A 8 -7.00 15.56 -9.19
N GLY A 9 -7.44 14.30 -9.08
CA GLY A 9 -7.88 13.46 -10.19
C GLY A 9 -6.74 13.00 -11.11
N GLN A 10 -5.49 13.08 -10.65
CA GLN A 10 -4.31 12.72 -11.45
C GLN A 10 -4.13 11.20 -11.57
N ILE A 11 -4.55 10.45 -10.55
CA ILE A 11 -4.45 8.98 -10.51
C ILE A 11 -5.70 8.39 -9.87
N ASN A 12 -6.03 7.17 -10.27
CA ASN A 12 -6.81 6.24 -9.45
C ASN A 12 -5.82 5.37 -8.67
N LEU A 13 -6.04 5.22 -7.37
CA LEU A 13 -5.15 4.46 -6.49
C LEU A 13 -5.84 3.15 -6.07
N GLU A 14 -5.22 2.04 -6.43
CA GLU A 14 -5.59 0.70 -5.97
C GLU A 14 -4.57 0.23 -4.93
N LEU A 15 -5.05 -0.27 -3.80
CA LEU A 15 -4.21 -0.77 -2.71
C LEU A 15 -4.52 -2.24 -2.48
N HIS A 16 -3.46 -3.06 -2.42
CA HIS A 16 -3.55 -4.50 -2.18
C HIS A 16 -2.77 -4.85 -0.91
N PRO A 17 -3.37 -4.73 0.29
CA PRO A 17 -2.69 -5.02 1.55
C PRO A 17 -2.46 -6.52 1.70
N MET A 18 -1.20 -6.92 1.58
CA MET A 18 -0.78 -8.30 1.79
C MET A 18 -0.49 -8.56 3.27
N SER A 19 -0.53 -9.83 3.67
CA SER A 19 -0.28 -10.23 5.07
C SER A 19 0.60 -11.47 5.21
N PHE A 20 1.36 -11.83 4.17
CA PHE A 20 2.22 -13.03 4.17
C PHE A 20 3.38 -12.97 5.20
N LEU A 21 3.70 -11.79 5.75
CA LEU A 21 4.65 -11.63 6.87
C LEU A 21 4.04 -11.92 8.24
N ASN A 22 2.76 -12.28 8.33
CA ASN A 22 2.08 -12.58 9.59
C ASN A 22 2.81 -13.64 10.43
N ARG A 23 3.52 -14.57 9.78
CA ARG A 23 4.35 -15.61 10.43
C ARG A 23 5.45 -15.05 11.35
N PHE A 24 5.83 -13.78 11.18
CA PHE A 24 6.82 -13.10 12.02
C PHE A 24 6.21 -12.34 13.19
N SER A 25 4.88 -12.33 13.32
CA SER A 25 4.18 -11.67 14.42
C SER A 25 3.74 -12.67 15.48
N SER A 26 3.81 -12.27 16.75
CA SER A 26 3.30 -13.07 17.88
C SER A 26 1.80 -12.91 18.14
N ASP A 27 1.16 -11.93 17.50
CA ASP A 27 -0.20 -11.47 17.79
C ASP A 27 -1.06 -11.31 16.53
N GLN A 28 -0.68 -11.94 15.42
CA GLN A 28 -1.40 -11.87 14.13
C GLN A 28 -1.46 -10.46 13.53
N TYR A 29 -0.46 -9.62 13.75
CA TYR A 29 -0.46 -8.21 13.34
C TYR A 29 -0.77 -7.98 11.87
N SER A 30 -0.10 -8.70 10.96
CA SER A 30 -0.33 -8.51 9.52
C SER A 30 -1.77 -8.87 9.14
N TYR A 31 -2.36 -9.92 9.73
CA TYR A 31 -3.76 -10.24 9.51
C TYR A 31 -4.71 -9.19 10.08
N ARG A 32 -4.47 -8.72 11.31
CA ARG A 32 -5.30 -7.68 11.93
C ARG A 32 -5.28 -6.38 11.14
N VAL A 33 -4.12 -5.91 10.71
CA VAL A 33 -3.99 -4.65 9.97
C VAL A 33 -4.57 -4.76 8.56
N SER A 34 -4.18 -5.79 7.77
CA SER A 34 -4.74 -5.98 6.41
C SER A 34 -6.24 -6.24 6.45
N GLY A 35 -6.73 -6.98 7.44
CA GLY A 35 -8.16 -7.24 7.65
C GLY A 35 -8.91 -5.99 8.08
N GLY A 36 -8.30 -5.17 8.94
CA GLY A 36 -8.84 -3.87 9.35
C GLY A 36 -8.93 -2.89 8.18
N ILE A 37 -7.94 -2.86 7.28
CA ILE A 37 -8.01 -2.07 6.04
C ILE A 37 -9.23 -2.51 5.20
N ALA A 38 -9.42 -3.81 5.00
CA ALA A 38 -10.57 -4.34 4.25
C ALA A 38 -11.91 -4.02 4.94
N TYR A 39 -11.94 -4.11 6.29
CA TYR A 39 -13.13 -3.78 7.06
C TYR A 39 -13.49 -2.31 6.94
N ILE A 40 -12.54 -1.40 7.18
CA ILE A 40 -12.74 0.05 7.08
C ILE A 40 -13.20 0.41 5.66
N ALA A 41 -12.55 -0.13 4.63
CA ALA A 41 -12.94 0.09 3.24
C ALA A 41 -14.38 -0.35 2.92
N SER A 42 -14.91 -1.35 3.65
CA SER A 42 -16.25 -1.90 3.42
C SER A 42 -17.34 -1.20 4.25
N HIS A 43 -16.97 -0.47 5.30
CA HIS A 43 -17.92 0.08 6.28
C HIS A 43 -17.83 1.60 6.48
N ASP A 44 -16.72 2.22 6.10
CA ASP A 44 -16.55 3.68 6.08
C ASP A 44 -16.63 4.19 4.63
N ASN A 45 -17.55 5.13 4.39
CA ASN A 45 -17.80 5.68 3.06
C ASN A 45 -16.84 6.82 2.68
N ASP A 46 -16.03 7.34 3.61
CA ASP A 46 -15.02 8.35 3.30
C ASP A 46 -13.65 7.69 3.04
N PRO A 47 -13.20 7.58 1.77
CA PRO A 47 -11.92 6.98 1.44
C PRO A 47 -10.72 7.76 2.03
N LYS A 48 -10.90 9.03 2.44
CA LYS A 48 -9.85 9.81 3.09
C LYS A 48 -9.51 9.27 4.47
N HIS A 49 -10.49 8.73 5.20
CA HIS A 49 -10.22 8.12 6.50
C HIS A 49 -9.32 6.90 6.34
N LEU A 50 -9.62 6.03 5.37
CA LEU A 50 -8.79 4.88 5.07
C LEU A 50 -7.36 5.28 4.66
N LEU A 51 -7.23 6.24 3.74
CA LEU A 51 -5.92 6.69 3.27
C LEU A 51 -5.08 7.33 4.38
N LYS A 52 -5.71 8.07 5.31
CA LYS A 52 -5.05 8.60 6.50
C LYS A 52 -4.60 7.48 7.44
N PHE A 53 -5.46 6.50 7.73
CA PHE A 53 -5.12 5.34 8.56
C PHE A 53 -3.91 4.59 7.99
N ILE A 54 -3.94 4.27 6.69
CA ILE A 54 -2.84 3.59 5.99
C ILE A 54 -1.55 4.43 6.08
N ASN A 55 -1.63 5.75 5.88
CA ASN A 55 -0.46 6.61 6.02
C ASN A 55 0.10 6.62 7.45
N SER A 56 -0.76 6.54 8.48
CA SER A 56 -0.34 6.53 9.88
C SER A 56 0.29 5.21 10.31
N ILE A 57 -0.29 4.06 9.93
CA ILE A 57 0.21 2.74 10.33
C ILE A 57 1.57 2.39 9.71
N PHE A 58 1.90 2.98 8.55
CA PHE A 58 3.21 2.87 7.90
C PHE A 58 4.23 3.93 8.35
N SER A 59 3.89 4.79 9.31
CA SER A 59 4.89 5.70 9.87
C SER A 59 5.87 4.94 10.77
N GLU A 60 7.12 5.40 10.83
CA GLU A 60 8.19 4.80 11.66
C GLU A 60 7.79 4.64 13.13
N ARG A 61 6.87 5.48 13.61
CA ARG A 61 6.37 5.42 14.99
C ARG A 61 5.48 4.20 15.26
N PHE A 62 4.79 3.69 14.23
CA PHE A 62 3.70 2.72 14.41
C PHE A 62 3.95 1.40 13.70
N GLN A 63 4.77 1.37 12.64
CA GLN A 63 5.13 0.12 12.00
C GLN A 63 6.07 -0.68 12.92
N PRO A 64 5.68 -1.87 13.40
CA PRO A 64 6.56 -2.69 14.22
C PRO A 64 7.74 -3.21 13.39
N GLU A 65 8.87 -3.44 14.04
CA GLU A 65 10.01 -4.13 13.44
C GLU A 65 9.62 -5.54 12.98
N GLU A 66 10.24 -6.02 11.91
CA GLU A 66 10.05 -7.38 11.41
C GLU A 66 11.03 -8.37 12.08
N GLY A 67 10.63 -9.64 12.21
CA GLY A 67 11.51 -10.71 12.71
C GLY A 67 11.80 -10.61 14.21
N ASP A 68 13.05 -10.80 14.60
CA ASP A 68 13.46 -10.91 16.02
C ASP A 68 13.20 -9.64 16.84
N GLY A 69 13.13 -8.48 16.19
CA GLY A 69 12.81 -7.19 16.81
C GLY A 69 11.32 -6.97 17.08
N TYR A 70 10.45 -7.89 16.63
CA TYR A 70 9.00 -7.70 16.67
C TYR A 70 8.46 -7.46 18.09
N GLN A 71 7.68 -6.39 18.23
CA GLN A 71 6.91 -6.08 19.44
C GLN A 71 5.42 -6.06 19.13
N ALA A 72 4.66 -6.75 19.98
CA ALA A 72 3.22 -6.88 19.80
C ALA A 72 2.52 -5.51 19.85
N THR A 73 1.63 -5.27 18.88
CA THR A 73 0.84 -4.04 18.79
C THR A 73 -0.60 -4.33 19.22
N PRO A 74 -1.05 -3.80 20.38
CA PRO A 74 -2.39 -4.09 20.88
C PRO A 74 -3.48 -3.49 19.97
N ASN A 75 -4.65 -4.12 19.91
CA ASN A 75 -5.77 -3.61 19.11
C ASN A 75 -6.16 -2.17 19.46
N LYS A 76 -6.05 -1.77 20.73
CA LYS A 76 -6.31 -0.39 21.16
C LYS A 76 -5.48 0.63 20.38
N ALA A 77 -4.21 0.34 20.10
CA ALA A 77 -3.36 1.23 19.33
C ALA A 77 -3.82 1.34 17.86
N LEU A 78 -4.30 0.24 17.27
CA LEU A 78 -4.85 0.24 15.91
C LEU A 78 -6.20 0.98 15.83
N ILE A 79 -7.04 0.81 16.85
CA ILE A 79 -8.32 1.52 17.00
C ILE A 79 -8.07 3.02 17.10
N ASP A 80 -7.16 3.45 17.98
CA ASP A 80 -6.82 4.87 18.17
C ASP A 80 -6.32 5.50 16.87
N LEU A 81 -5.48 4.78 16.11
CA LEU A 81 -5.03 5.23 14.79
C LEU A 81 -6.17 5.38 13.78
N ALA A 82 -7.15 4.49 13.80
CA ALA A 82 -8.30 4.56 12.91
C ALA A 82 -9.22 5.74 13.28
N GLU A 83 -9.47 5.94 14.56
CA GLU A 83 -10.25 7.07 15.09
C GLU A 83 -9.58 8.42 14.79
N ASP A 84 -8.26 8.52 15.01
CA ASP A 84 -7.45 9.70 14.65
C ASP A 84 -7.49 9.99 13.15
N ALA A 85 -7.67 8.96 12.32
CA ALA A 85 -7.85 9.10 10.88
C ALA A 85 -9.27 9.57 10.49
N GLY A 86 -10.22 9.57 11.42
CA GLY A 86 -11.61 9.97 11.25
C GLY A 86 -12.61 8.82 11.14
N VAL A 87 -12.14 7.56 11.25
CA VAL A 87 -13.03 6.38 11.23
C VAL A 87 -13.92 6.42 12.46
N ALA A 88 -15.23 6.20 12.28
CA ALA A 88 -16.16 6.19 13.41
C ALA A 88 -15.80 5.09 14.42
N ASP A 89 -15.88 5.41 15.72
CA ASP A 89 -15.59 4.51 16.85
C ASP A 89 -16.17 3.10 16.66
N LYS A 90 -17.45 2.98 16.30
CA LYS A 90 -18.09 1.68 16.05
C LYS A 90 -17.40 0.86 14.97
N ILE A 91 -16.92 1.50 13.90
CA ILE A 91 -16.21 0.83 12.80
C ILE A 91 -14.79 0.47 13.26
N ALA A 92 -14.09 1.41 13.91
CA ALA A 92 -12.73 1.22 14.40
C ALA A 92 -12.62 0.04 15.38
N ASN A 93 -13.54 -0.04 16.36
CA ASN A 93 -13.58 -1.12 17.35
C ASN A 93 -13.83 -2.50 16.73
N GLU A 94 -14.49 -2.57 15.58
CA GLU A 94 -14.75 -3.85 14.90
C GLU A 94 -13.68 -4.25 13.90
N ALA A 95 -12.95 -3.29 13.32
CA ALA A 95 -12.09 -3.52 12.17
C ALA A 95 -11.01 -4.59 12.38
N PHE A 96 -10.43 -4.66 13.58
CA PHE A 96 -9.23 -5.45 13.86
C PHE A 96 -9.51 -6.84 14.44
N ASN A 97 -10.74 -7.35 14.28
CA ASN A 97 -11.22 -8.63 14.83
C ASN A 97 -11.07 -9.83 13.87
N LEU A 98 -10.08 -9.80 12.97
CA LEU A 98 -9.71 -10.94 12.10
C LEU A 98 -10.85 -11.44 11.17
N HIS A 99 -11.75 -10.55 10.74
CA HIS A 99 -12.92 -10.88 9.91
C HIS A 99 -12.60 -11.60 8.58
N TYR A 100 -11.39 -11.43 8.05
CA TYR A 100 -11.06 -11.79 6.67
C TYR A 100 -9.91 -12.80 6.50
N VAL A 101 -9.51 -13.52 7.56
CA VAL A 101 -8.32 -14.41 7.52
C VAL A 101 -8.35 -15.39 6.35
N LYS A 102 -9.49 -16.05 6.08
CA LYS A 102 -9.60 -16.99 4.95
C LYS A 102 -9.36 -16.34 3.59
N TRP A 103 -9.86 -15.12 3.39
CA TRP A 103 -9.59 -14.37 2.16
C TRP A 103 -8.13 -13.93 2.09
N GLN A 104 -7.56 -13.51 3.22
CA GLN A 104 -6.16 -13.12 3.33
C GLN A 104 -5.21 -14.29 3.00
N GLU A 105 -5.51 -15.50 3.46
CA GLU A 105 -4.76 -16.72 3.13
C GLU A 105 -4.76 -16.97 1.61
N VAL A 106 -5.93 -16.90 0.97
CA VAL A 106 -6.05 -17.08 -0.48
C VAL A 106 -5.24 -16.04 -1.24
N ILE A 107 -5.34 -14.75 -0.91
CA ILE A 107 -4.57 -13.72 -1.63
C ILE A 107 -3.07 -13.85 -1.37
N ASN A 108 -2.66 -14.24 -0.15
CA ASN A 108 -1.26 -14.45 0.20
C ASN A 108 -0.64 -15.62 -0.57
N GLU A 109 -1.41 -16.66 -0.87
CA GLU A 109 -0.98 -17.80 -1.68
C GLU A 109 -0.92 -17.44 -3.17
N ASN A 110 -1.93 -16.74 -3.69
CA ASN A 110 -2.12 -16.60 -5.14
C ASN A 110 -1.42 -15.36 -5.73
N THR A 111 -1.43 -14.22 -5.03
CA THR A 111 -0.88 -12.96 -5.57
C THR A 111 0.62 -13.06 -5.91
N PRO A 112 1.48 -13.70 -5.08
CA PRO A 112 2.89 -13.88 -5.43
C PRO A 112 3.16 -14.70 -6.70
N GLU A 113 2.21 -15.55 -7.11
CA GLU A 113 2.31 -16.38 -8.31
C GLU A 113 1.93 -15.62 -9.60
N GLU A 114 1.37 -14.42 -9.47
CA GLU A 114 1.02 -13.57 -10.61
C GLU A 114 2.27 -13.03 -11.30
N LYS A 115 2.72 -13.71 -12.37
CA LYS A 115 3.95 -13.38 -13.11
C LYS A 115 4.04 -11.93 -13.59
N ALA A 116 2.91 -11.27 -13.78
CA ALA A 116 2.86 -9.84 -14.15
C ALA A 116 3.39 -8.91 -13.05
N LEU A 117 3.46 -9.39 -11.79
CA LEU A 117 3.95 -8.67 -10.61
C LEU A 117 5.41 -9.02 -10.27
N TRP A 118 6.03 -9.96 -10.99
CA TRP A 118 7.40 -10.39 -10.70
C TRP A 118 8.41 -9.32 -11.09
N ASN A 119 9.38 -9.09 -10.21
CA ASN A 119 10.52 -8.23 -10.50
C ASN A 119 11.21 -8.67 -11.80
N VAL A 120 11.48 -7.71 -12.68
CA VAL A 120 12.08 -7.97 -14.02
C VAL A 120 13.60 -7.84 -14.01
N SER A 121 14.16 -7.22 -12.97
CA SER A 121 15.59 -7.00 -12.75
C SER A 121 15.95 -7.15 -11.26
N GLY A 122 17.22 -6.92 -10.91
CA GLY A 122 17.72 -7.07 -9.54
C GLY A 122 17.85 -8.51 -9.04
N SER A 123 18.22 -8.66 -7.77
CA SER A 123 18.40 -9.96 -7.11
C SER A 123 17.10 -10.74 -6.93
N ASN A 124 15.95 -10.06 -6.91
CA ASN A 124 14.63 -10.66 -6.75
C ASN A 124 13.96 -10.99 -8.09
N LYS A 125 14.69 -10.91 -9.21
CA LYS A 125 14.15 -11.18 -10.55
C LYS A 125 13.45 -12.54 -10.61
N GLY A 126 12.22 -12.55 -11.12
CA GLY A 126 11.40 -13.76 -11.21
C GLY A 126 10.59 -14.09 -9.95
N ALA A 127 10.52 -13.17 -8.98
CA ALA A 127 9.65 -13.26 -7.83
C ALA A 127 8.94 -11.92 -7.55
N MET A 128 7.77 -11.96 -6.92
CA MET A 128 7.10 -10.77 -6.39
C MET A 128 7.69 -10.38 -5.03
N THR A 129 7.80 -9.07 -4.77
CA THR A 129 8.20 -8.52 -3.46
C THR A 129 7.29 -7.35 -3.07
N THR A 130 7.19 -7.04 -1.78
CA THR A 130 6.53 -5.80 -1.32
C THR A 130 7.57 -4.74 -0.96
N PRO A 131 7.37 -3.47 -1.35
CA PRO A 131 6.28 -2.98 -2.18
C PRO A 131 6.39 -3.43 -3.65
N THR A 132 5.25 -3.75 -4.27
CA THR A 132 5.09 -3.87 -5.72
C THR A 132 4.27 -2.68 -6.21
N VAL A 133 4.70 -2.00 -7.26
CA VAL A 133 3.96 -0.88 -7.86
C VAL A 133 3.69 -1.17 -9.33
N THR A 134 2.43 -0.94 -9.73
CA THR A 134 2.05 -0.97 -11.15
C THR A 134 1.42 0.36 -11.56
N ILE A 135 1.56 0.70 -12.83
CA ILE A 135 0.82 1.78 -13.49
C ILE A 135 0.06 1.13 -14.65
N ASN A 136 -1.27 1.25 -14.63
CA ASN A 136 -2.18 0.59 -15.59
C ASN A 136 -1.94 -0.92 -15.73
N GLY A 137 -1.73 -1.62 -14.60
CA GLY A 137 -1.49 -3.06 -14.57
C GLY A 137 -0.14 -3.49 -15.14
N LYS A 138 0.83 -2.56 -15.28
CA LYS A 138 2.19 -2.85 -15.74
C LYS A 138 3.19 -2.44 -14.66
N LEU A 139 4.11 -3.36 -14.36
CA LEU A 139 5.10 -3.21 -13.31
C LEU A 139 5.99 -1.97 -13.52
N VAL A 140 6.22 -1.21 -12.45
CA VAL A 140 7.29 -0.22 -12.35
C VAL A 140 8.53 -0.93 -11.80
N ASP A 141 9.65 -0.88 -12.51
CA ASP A 141 10.87 -1.57 -12.09
C ASP A 141 11.60 -0.81 -10.96
N LEU A 142 11.18 -1.05 -9.72
CA LEU A 142 11.78 -0.42 -8.55
C LEU A 142 13.22 -0.89 -8.28
N ASN A 143 13.66 -2.04 -8.81
CA ASN A 143 15.07 -2.45 -8.69
C ASN A 143 15.94 -1.55 -9.56
N ALA A 144 15.52 -1.26 -10.79
CA ALA A 144 16.21 -0.29 -11.64
C ALA A 144 16.24 1.12 -11.03
N ALA A 145 15.18 1.53 -10.32
CA ALA A 145 15.19 2.76 -9.53
C ALA A 145 16.28 2.71 -8.44
N SER A 146 16.32 1.63 -7.67
CA SER A 146 17.30 1.43 -6.59
C SER A 146 18.74 1.43 -7.09
N GLU A 147 19.03 0.76 -8.21
CA GLU A 147 20.36 0.75 -8.85
C GLU A 147 20.82 2.17 -9.23
N LYS A 148 19.87 3.03 -9.63
CA LYS A 148 20.09 4.45 -9.93
C LYS A 148 20.08 5.35 -8.70
N GLN A 149 20.00 4.80 -7.49
CA GLN A 149 19.86 5.53 -6.22
C GLN A 149 18.67 6.51 -6.25
N MET A 150 17.60 6.13 -6.95
CA MET A 150 16.40 6.93 -7.10
C MET A 150 15.41 6.60 -5.98
N ASP A 151 14.88 7.64 -5.36
CA ASP A 151 13.80 7.50 -4.38
C ASP A 151 12.55 6.84 -5.03
N PRO A 152 11.85 5.91 -4.34
CA PRO A 152 10.69 5.23 -4.91
C PRO A 152 9.58 6.18 -5.38
N LEU A 153 9.33 7.28 -4.68
CA LEU A 153 8.34 8.26 -5.13
C LEU A 153 8.83 8.99 -6.39
N GLU A 154 10.11 9.34 -6.48
CA GLU A 154 10.68 9.88 -7.71
C GLU A 154 10.51 8.92 -8.89
N ALA A 155 10.75 7.62 -8.68
CA ALA A 155 10.56 6.60 -9.70
C ALA A 155 9.09 6.56 -10.18
N ILE A 156 8.13 6.55 -9.25
CA ILE A 156 6.70 6.57 -9.58
C ILE A 156 6.34 7.83 -10.38
N LEU A 157 6.81 9.01 -9.98
CA LEU A 157 6.51 10.27 -10.67
C LEU A 157 7.11 10.31 -12.09
N LYS A 158 8.35 9.82 -12.26
CA LYS A 158 8.98 9.67 -13.58
C LYS A 158 8.21 8.70 -14.46
N SER A 159 7.84 7.55 -13.93
CA SER A 159 7.05 6.54 -14.64
C SER A 159 5.65 7.02 -15.02
N LEU A 160 5.06 7.94 -14.25
CA LEU A 160 3.82 8.65 -14.60
C LEU A 160 4.06 9.80 -15.59
N GLY A 161 5.30 10.29 -15.71
CA GLY A 161 5.68 11.42 -16.54
C GLY A 161 5.21 12.77 -15.99
N ILE A 162 5.06 12.89 -14.68
CA ILE A 162 4.60 14.12 -14.01
C ILE A 162 5.71 14.74 -13.16
N ASP A 163 6.00 16.02 -13.38
CA ASP A 163 6.97 16.73 -12.55
C ASP A 163 6.45 16.91 -11.13
N LYS A 164 7.35 16.79 -10.14
CA LYS A 164 7.04 16.98 -8.71
C LYS A 164 6.33 18.30 -8.41
N LYS A 165 6.61 19.38 -9.16
CA LYS A 165 5.95 20.69 -9.00
C LYS A 165 4.47 20.73 -9.42
N TYR A 166 4.00 19.71 -10.14
CA TYR A 166 2.61 19.57 -10.60
C TYR A 166 1.80 18.53 -9.82
N VAL A 167 2.43 17.80 -8.91
CA VAL A 167 1.75 16.85 -8.02
C VAL A 167 0.64 17.56 -7.23
N GLY A 168 -0.58 17.04 -7.35
CA GLY A 168 -1.77 17.59 -6.72
C GLY A 168 -2.32 18.87 -7.36
N LYS A 169 -1.81 19.29 -8.52
CA LYS A 169 -2.35 20.44 -9.26
C LYS A 169 -3.36 19.98 -10.30
N SER A 170 -4.63 20.34 -10.08
CA SER A 170 -5.71 20.08 -11.04
C SER A 170 -5.36 20.63 -12.43
N GLY A 171 -5.74 19.90 -13.48
CA GLY A 171 -5.43 20.24 -14.88
C GLY A 171 -4.03 19.84 -15.36
N HIS A 172 -3.11 19.43 -14.47
CA HIS A 172 -1.82 18.85 -14.85
C HIS A 172 -1.86 17.33 -14.70
N MET A 173 -2.09 16.61 -15.80
CA MET A 173 -2.23 15.15 -15.78
C MET A 173 -0.90 14.42 -15.99
N PRO A 174 -0.76 13.17 -15.50
CA PRO A 174 0.29 12.27 -15.95
C PRO A 174 0.34 12.15 -17.48
N LYS A 175 1.53 11.96 -18.05
CA LYS A 175 1.71 11.75 -19.50
C LYS A 175 1.21 10.37 -19.93
N VAL A 176 1.21 9.41 -19.01
CA VAL A 176 0.67 8.08 -19.24
C VAL A 176 -0.86 8.11 -19.24
N THR A 177 -1.46 7.42 -20.20
CA THR A 177 -2.92 7.19 -20.26
C THR A 177 -3.23 5.78 -19.75
N TYR A 178 -4.50 5.42 -19.55
CA TYR A 178 -4.92 4.07 -19.14
C TYR A 178 -4.43 2.92 -20.05
N LYS A 179 -3.99 3.20 -21.28
CA LYS A 179 -3.41 2.22 -22.22
C LYS A 179 -1.87 2.20 -22.21
N SER A 180 -1.26 3.21 -21.60
CA SER A 180 0.19 3.38 -21.60
C SER A 180 0.85 2.46 -20.57
N LYS A 181 2.04 1.96 -20.93
CA LYS A 181 2.99 1.42 -19.94
C LYS A 181 3.60 2.57 -19.12
N PRO A 182 4.17 2.28 -17.94
CA PRO A 182 5.04 3.20 -17.23
C PRO A 182 6.14 3.73 -18.16
N LEU A 183 6.52 5.00 -18.01
CA LEU A 183 7.73 5.50 -18.63
C LEU A 183 8.97 4.88 -17.98
N GLU A 184 10.01 4.67 -18.79
CA GLU A 184 11.30 4.15 -18.34
C GLU A 184 11.95 5.10 -17.32
N LEU A 185 12.65 4.50 -16.34
CA LEU A 185 13.37 5.18 -15.27
C LEU A 185 14.76 5.65 -15.69
#